data_AF-X1MPW7-F1
#
_entry.id   AF-X1MPW7-F1
#
_cell.length_a   1.000
_cell.length_b   1.000
_cell.length_c   1.000
_cell.angle_alpha   90.00
_cell.angle_beta   90.00
_cell.angle_gamma   90.00
#
_symmetry.space_group_name_H-M   'P 1'
#
loop_
_entity.id
_entity.type
_entity.pdbx_description
1 polymer ?
#
loop_
_entity_poly.entity_id
_entity_poly.type
_entity_poly.pdbx_seq_one_letter_code
_entity_poly.pdbx_strand_id
1 'polypeptide(L)'
;MNNSCNQFNPPPTDDMQSKSKIQNPKSKIPYKSVLLILATLVLLLIVGLLFYEEQEEVTLAIPVRFERIHHDLIAVRNIPVLEARLKGPTRVLKALKDSQLSYKIDLSTAKPGPLFIKISSEMIKVPWRVSVLEIDPAYFRITIEKRIEKIVPIVADLNKDPAPGYIISRVAAAPSMVRLTGPMSVLDKISAVRTTPVDVGGLTETIKKKVALNLNHNPHVQAIGDSLVEVEIVVKEKIVEKWLDVAIQATGGNYRYVITPDRIEILIRGPLNTLKKLAQDNGIQVYVDLKGLKPGTYVRRAVIKPPLNTTLVEAKPEVFTVKVFESG
;
A
#
# COMPACT_ATOMS: atom_id res chain seq x y z
N MET A 1 -35.04 -52.47 133.04
CA MET A 1 -35.39 -51.41 134.01
C MET A 1 -35.02 -50.06 133.40
N ASN A 2 -36.04 -49.19 133.28
CA ASN A 2 -36.03 -47.71 133.34
C ASN A 2 -35.28 -46.94 132.22
N ASN A 3 -35.72 -45.78 131.71
CA ASN A 3 -36.93 -44.95 131.90
C ASN A 3 -36.98 -43.87 130.79
N SER A 4 -38.21 -43.52 130.40
CA SER A 4 -38.82 -42.20 130.11
C SER A 4 -38.15 -41.07 129.28
N CYS A 5 -38.90 -40.69 128.23
CA CYS A 5 -39.61 -39.40 128.02
C CYS A 5 -39.12 -38.32 127.02
N ASN A 6 -40.13 -37.90 126.21
CA ASN A 6 -40.45 -36.57 125.62
C ASN A 6 -39.68 -36.10 124.37
N GLN A 7 -40.22 -35.28 123.44
CA GLN A 7 -41.55 -34.89 122.92
C GLN A 7 -41.29 -33.79 121.83
N PHE A 8 -42.21 -33.62 120.85
CA PHE A 8 -42.45 -32.39 120.01
C PHE A 8 -41.33 -31.96 119.00
N ASN A 9 -41.53 -31.45 117.77
CA ASN A 9 -42.66 -30.93 116.96
C ASN A 9 -42.24 -30.86 115.45
N PRO A 10 -43.15 -30.62 114.47
CA PRO A 10 -42.92 -30.62 113.00
C PRO A 10 -42.74 -29.21 112.38
N PRO A 11 -42.50 -29.05 111.05
CA PRO A 11 -43.35 -28.14 110.27
C PRO A 11 -43.54 -28.43 108.74
N PRO A 12 -44.41 -27.65 108.03
CA PRO A 12 -45.01 -27.94 106.72
C PRO A 12 -44.73 -26.93 105.55
N THR A 13 -45.51 -27.11 104.47
CA THR A 13 -45.79 -26.38 103.18
C THR A 13 -45.74 -24.84 103.10
N ASP A 14 -45.42 -24.25 101.92
CA ASP A 14 -46.37 -23.62 100.93
C ASP A 14 -45.78 -22.52 100.00
N ASP A 15 -46.32 -22.46 98.77
CA ASP A 15 -46.61 -21.38 97.78
C ASP A 15 -45.71 -20.17 97.32
N MET A 16 -45.71 -20.02 95.98
CA MET A 16 -45.91 -18.85 95.07
C MET A 16 -45.01 -17.56 94.95
N GLN A 17 -44.71 -17.27 93.65
CA GLN A 17 -44.64 -16.00 92.87
C GLN A 17 -43.42 -15.01 92.86
N SER A 18 -42.83 -14.87 91.65
CA SER A 18 -42.57 -13.64 90.83
C SER A 18 -41.77 -12.42 91.35
N LYS A 19 -40.61 -12.10 90.73
CA LYS A 19 -40.29 -10.89 89.91
C LYS A 19 -38.79 -10.66 89.62
N SER A 20 -38.56 -9.99 88.48
CA SER A 20 -37.35 -9.51 87.77
C SER A 20 -36.16 -8.89 88.55
N LYS A 21 -34.92 -8.97 88.00
CA LYS A 21 -34.14 -7.87 87.35
C LYS A 21 -32.68 -8.27 87.03
N ILE A 22 -32.14 -7.69 85.96
CA ILE A 22 -30.79 -7.84 85.37
C ILE A 22 -29.70 -7.17 86.23
N GLN A 23 -28.52 -7.80 86.45
CA GLN A 23 -27.23 -7.09 86.56
C GLN A 23 -25.99 -8.02 86.35
N ASN A 24 -24.98 -7.45 85.69
CA ASN A 24 -23.76 -7.99 85.06
C ASN A 24 -22.59 -8.28 86.04
N PRO A 25 -21.80 -9.37 85.91
CA PRO A 25 -20.46 -9.46 86.51
C PRO A 25 -19.35 -9.21 85.47
N LYS A 26 -18.57 -8.14 85.69
CA LYS A 26 -17.36 -7.79 84.92
C LYS A 26 -16.27 -8.85 85.09
N SER A 27 -15.99 -9.63 84.04
CA SER A 27 -14.82 -10.53 83.98
C SER A 27 -13.56 -9.74 83.59
N LYS A 28 -12.55 -9.75 84.46
CA LYS A 28 -11.22 -9.18 84.19
C LYS A 28 -10.39 -10.22 83.41
N ILE A 29 -10.37 -10.13 82.09
CA ILE A 29 -9.49 -10.93 81.23
C ILE A 29 -8.04 -10.47 81.49
N PRO A 30 -7.07 -11.38 81.71
CA PRO A 30 -5.67 -11.00 81.92
C PRO A 30 -5.10 -10.33 80.67
N TYR A 31 -4.66 -9.07 80.81
CA TYR A 31 -4.23 -8.19 79.72
C TYR A 31 -3.14 -8.78 78.82
N LYS A 32 -2.28 -9.69 79.34
CA LYS A 32 -1.25 -10.38 78.56
C LYS A 32 -1.83 -11.34 77.50
N SER A 33 -2.93 -12.02 77.82
CA SER A 33 -3.61 -12.96 76.90
C SER A 33 -4.34 -12.21 75.79
N VAL A 34 -4.95 -11.06 76.13
CA VAL A 34 -5.58 -10.15 75.15
C VAL A 34 -4.55 -9.61 74.16
N LEU A 35 -3.36 -9.23 74.64
CA LEU A 35 -2.27 -8.72 73.82
C LEU A 35 -1.75 -9.77 72.80
N LEU A 36 -1.64 -11.03 73.22
CA LEU A 36 -1.13 -12.11 72.37
C LEU A 36 -2.13 -12.47 71.26
N ILE A 37 -3.43 -12.50 71.59
CA ILE A 37 -4.51 -12.69 70.60
C ILE A 37 -4.50 -11.54 69.58
N LEU A 38 -4.39 -10.28 70.05
CA LEU A 38 -4.33 -9.12 69.18
C LEU A 38 -3.11 -9.17 68.24
N ALA A 39 -1.94 -9.54 68.74
CA ALA A 39 -0.72 -9.68 67.94
C ALA A 39 -0.85 -10.79 66.88
N THR A 40 -1.46 -11.94 67.22
CA THR A 40 -1.70 -13.02 66.24
C THR A 40 -2.73 -12.63 65.18
N LEU A 41 -3.76 -11.86 65.56
CA LEU A 41 -4.78 -11.38 64.64
C LEU A 41 -4.21 -10.31 63.69
N VAL A 42 -3.34 -9.43 64.19
CA VAL A 42 -2.58 -8.48 63.38
C VAL A 42 -1.58 -9.20 62.47
N LEU A 43 -0.90 -10.24 62.94
CA LEU A 43 0.00 -11.04 62.10
C LEU A 43 -0.78 -11.77 61.00
N LEU A 44 -1.94 -12.39 61.31
CA LEU A 44 -2.82 -13.00 60.32
C LEU A 44 -3.39 -11.98 59.33
N LEU A 45 -3.73 -10.78 59.80
CA LEU A 45 -4.17 -9.68 58.93
C LEU A 45 -3.04 -9.23 58.00
N ILE A 46 -1.83 -9.03 58.52
CA ILE A 46 -0.65 -8.64 57.74
C ILE A 46 -0.28 -9.74 56.74
N VAL A 47 -0.26 -11.01 57.17
CA VAL A 47 -0.05 -12.17 56.30
C VAL A 47 -1.14 -12.22 55.22
N GLY A 48 -2.41 -12.08 55.60
CA GLY A 48 -3.53 -12.01 54.67
C GLY A 48 -3.41 -10.87 53.65
N LEU A 49 -2.93 -9.70 54.08
CA LEU A 49 -2.65 -8.54 53.21
C LEU A 49 -1.41 -8.74 52.33
N LEU A 50 -0.36 -9.40 52.83
CA LEU A 50 0.85 -9.71 52.07
C LEU A 50 0.62 -10.79 51.01
N PHE A 51 -0.31 -11.72 51.26
CA PHE A 51 -0.75 -12.74 50.30
C PHE A 51 -1.98 -12.33 49.50
N TYR A 52 -2.52 -11.12 49.71
CA TYR A 52 -3.60 -10.58 48.88
C TYR A 52 -3.03 -10.18 47.51
N GLU A 53 -3.03 -11.14 46.59
CA GLU A 53 -2.55 -10.92 45.23
C GLU A 53 -3.70 -10.38 44.38
N GLU A 54 -3.66 -9.08 44.09
CA GLU A 54 -4.62 -8.43 43.20
C GLU A 54 -4.59 -9.13 41.83
N GLN A 55 -5.69 -9.80 41.49
CA GLN A 55 -5.85 -10.48 40.21
C GLN A 55 -6.65 -9.59 39.27
N GLU A 56 -6.06 -9.31 38.12
CA GLU A 56 -6.71 -8.58 37.03
C GLU A 56 -7.00 -9.51 35.86
N GLU A 57 -7.96 -9.09 35.03
CA GLU A 57 -8.20 -9.67 33.72
C GLU A 57 -7.66 -8.73 32.64
N VAL A 58 -6.80 -9.24 31.76
CA VAL A 58 -6.22 -8.47 30.67
C VAL A 58 -6.39 -9.23 29.36
N THR A 59 -6.85 -8.54 28.32
CA THR A 59 -6.88 -9.05 26.96
C THR A 59 -5.56 -8.74 26.26
N LEU A 60 -4.86 -9.77 25.79
CA LEU A 60 -3.62 -9.63 25.03
C LEU A 60 -3.81 -10.10 23.59
N ALA A 61 -3.27 -9.31 22.66
CA ALA A 61 -3.19 -9.64 21.25
C ALA A 61 -1.96 -10.54 20.99
N ILE A 62 -2.20 -11.78 20.60
CA ILE A 62 -1.17 -12.80 20.35
C ILE A 62 -1.11 -13.06 18.84
N PRO A 63 -0.06 -12.60 18.13
CA PRO A 63 0.12 -12.91 16.72
C PRO A 63 0.41 -14.41 16.52
N VAL A 64 -0.19 -14.98 15.49
CA VAL A 64 0.08 -16.35 15.05
C VAL A 64 1.34 -16.37 14.19
N ARG A 65 2.25 -17.31 14.48
CA ARG A 65 3.46 -17.58 13.69
C ARG A 65 3.47 -19.02 13.23
N PHE A 66 3.75 -19.23 11.95
CA PHE A 66 3.91 -20.57 11.38
C PHE A 66 5.38 -21.02 11.48
N GLU A 67 5.59 -22.25 11.93
CA GLU A 67 6.90 -22.89 12.00
C GLU A 67 6.97 -24.08 11.04
N ARG A 68 8.19 -24.37 10.55
CA ARG A 68 8.52 -25.54 9.71
C ARG A 68 7.62 -25.76 8.49
N ILE A 69 7.14 -24.69 7.86
CA ILE A 69 6.46 -24.81 6.56
C ILE A 69 7.46 -25.27 5.48
N HIS A 70 7.05 -26.20 4.62
CA HIS A 70 7.86 -26.64 3.48
C HIS A 70 8.14 -25.46 2.52
N HIS A 71 9.32 -25.43 1.89
CA HIS A 71 9.73 -24.33 1.00
C HIS A 71 8.88 -24.23 -0.29
N ASP A 72 8.19 -25.30 -0.68
CA ASP A 72 7.23 -25.32 -1.79
C ASP A 72 5.81 -24.87 -1.38
N LEU A 73 5.60 -24.50 -0.11
CA LEU A 73 4.30 -24.13 0.41
C LEU A 73 4.31 -22.71 0.95
N ILE A 74 3.16 -22.05 0.79
CA ILE A 74 2.91 -20.72 1.34
C ILE A 74 1.51 -20.67 1.92
N ALA A 75 1.39 -20.14 3.13
CA ALA A 75 0.10 -19.88 3.76
C ALA A 75 -0.45 -18.55 3.20
N VAL A 76 -1.65 -18.61 2.63
CA VAL A 76 -2.32 -17.47 2.00
C VAL A 76 -3.60 -17.15 2.77
N ARG A 77 -3.86 -15.84 2.92
CA ARG A 77 -5.03 -15.20 3.56
C ARG A 77 -5.06 -15.24 5.09
N ASN A 78 -5.63 -14.15 5.63
CA ASN A 78 -6.33 -14.01 6.91
C ASN A 78 -5.71 -14.78 8.08
N ILE A 79 -4.50 -14.42 8.46
CA ILE A 79 -3.91 -14.83 9.74
C ILE A 79 -4.53 -13.91 10.80
N PRO A 80 -5.44 -14.41 11.67
CA PRO A 80 -6.02 -13.57 12.71
C PRO A 80 -4.97 -13.26 13.78
N VAL A 81 -5.16 -12.12 14.44
CA VAL A 81 -4.55 -11.88 15.75
C VAL A 81 -5.45 -12.57 16.77
N LEU A 82 -4.88 -13.43 17.62
CA LEU A 82 -5.66 -14.11 18.66
C LEU A 82 -5.80 -13.17 19.86
N GLU A 83 -7.02 -12.96 20.33
CA GLU A 83 -7.29 -12.20 21.55
C GLU A 83 -7.45 -13.18 22.72
N ALA A 84 -6.45 -13.24 23.59
CA ALA A 84 -6.50 -14.09 24.78
C ALA A 84 -6.81 -13.26 26.02
N ARG A 85 -7.91 -13.61 26.71
CA ARG A 85 -8.24 -13.08 28.02
C ARG A 85 -7.50 -13.87 29.09
N LEU A 86 -6.60 -13.20 29.79
CA LEU A 86 -5.75 -13.80 30.80
C LEU A 86 -6.12 -13.25 32.18
N LYS A 87 -6.09 -14.13 33.19
CA LYS A 87 -6.28 -13.76 34.60
C LYS A 87 -5.03 -14.11 35.40
N GLY A 88 -4.57 -13.18 36.22
CA GLY A 88 -3.41 -13.40 37.09
C GLY A 88 -2.90 -12.13 37.75
N PRO A 89 -1.72 -12.20 38.40
CA PRO A 89 -1.15 -11.07 39.11
C PRO A 89 -0.76 -9.93 38.17
N THR A 90 -1.15 -8.69 38.47
CA THR A 90 -0.93 -7.50 37.61
C THR A 90 0.53 -7.36 37.14
N ARG A 91 1.51 -7.63 38.01
CA ARG A 91 2.94 -7.57 37.68
C ARG A 91 3.34 -8.59 36.61
N VAL A 92 2.76 -9.79 36.65
CA VAL A 92 3.04 -10.86 35.68
C VAL A 92 2.35 -10.57 34.36
N LEU A 93 1.11 -10.08 34.38
CA LEU A 93 0.36 -9.70 33.17
C LEU A 93 1.05 -8.56 32.41
N LYS A 94 1.58 -7.55 33.13
CA LYS A 94 2.39 -6.48 32.51
C LYS A 94 3.67 -7.02 31.86
N ALA A 95 4.40 -7.88 32.58
CA ALA A 95 5.59 -8.53 32.02
C ALA A 95 5.28 -9.39 30.78
N LEU A 96 4.12 -10.06 30.75
CA LEU A 96 3.68 -10.84 29.58
C LEU A 96 3.34 -9.95 28.38
N LYS A 97 2.70 -8.81 28.61
CA LYS A 97 2.43 -7.82 27.56
C LYS A 97 3.73 -7.36 26.89
N ASP A 98 4.79 -7.16 27.67
CA ASP A 98 6.09 -6.74 27.16
C ASP A 98 6.89 -7.89 26.51
N SER A 99 6.56 -9.15 26.81
CA SER A 99 7.28 -10.34 26.35
C SER A 99 7.06 -10.75 24.88
N GLN A 100 6.26 -9.98 24.10
CA GLN A 100 5.93 -10.28 22.70
C GLN A 100 5.50 -11.73 22.46
N LEU A 101 4.50 -12.18 23.21
CA LEU A 101 3.95 -13.53 23.11
C LEU A 101 3.54 -13.87 21.66
N SER A 102 3.72 -15.12 21.22
CA SER A 102 3.26 -15.58 19.91
C SER A 102 2.74 -17.01 19.97
N TYR A 103 1.71 -17.29 19.16
CA TYR A 103 1.12 -18.63 19.03
C TYR A 103 1.77 -19.35 17.86
N LYS A 104 2.54 -20.41 18.15
CA LYS A 104 3.32 -21.14 17.14
C LYS A 104 2.55 -22.34 16.62
N ILE A 105 2.38 -22.40 15.30
CA ILE A 105 1.72 -23.53 14.63
C ILE A 105 2.73 -24.21 13.72
N ASP A 106 2.93 -25.50 13.94
CA ASP A 106 3.78 -26.32 13.09
C ASP A 106 3.03 -26.77 11.83
N LEU A 107 3.60 -26.47 10.67
CA LEU A 107 3.05 -26.82 9.36
C LEU A 107 3.90 -27.86 8.60
N SER A 108 4.78 -28.60 9.28
CA SER A 108 5.66 -29.59 8.65
C SER A 108 4.94 -30.69 7.86
N THR A 109 3.74 -31.09 8.28
CA THR A 109 2.92 -32.10 7.62
C THR A 109 1.77 -31.51 6.78
N ALA A 110 1.76 -30.19 6.59
CA ALA A 110 0.68 -29.50 5.87
C ALA A 110 0.68 -29.88 4.38
N LYS A 111 -0.52 -30.02 3.81
CA LYS A 111 -0.75 -30.27 2.38
C LYS A 111 -1.43 -29.06 1.74
N PRO A 112 -1.29 -28.86 0.42
CA PRO A 112 -2.06 -27.84 -0.29
C PRO A 112 -3.56 -28.01 -0.08
N GLY A 113 -4.26 -26.91 0.16
CA GLY A 113 -5.70 -26.87 0.40
C GLY A 113 -6.10 -26.06 1.64
N PRO A 114 -7.40 -26.02 1.94
CA PRO A 114 -7.89 -25.38 3.15
C PRO A 114 -7.51 -26.20 4.40
N LEU A 115 -6.98 -25.52 5.40
CA LEU A 115 -6.61 -26.10 6.69
C LEU A 115 -7.33 -25.35 7.81
N PHE A 116 -8.09 -26.10 8.61
CA PHE A 116 -8.76 -25.59 9.80
C PHE A 116 -7.85 -25.81 11.02
N ILE A 117 -7.46 -24.73 11.67
CA ILE A 117 -6.67 -24.77 12.89
C ILE A 117 -7.62 -24.53 14.07
N LYS A 118 -7.68 -25.50 14.98
CA LYS A 118 -8.30 -25.32 16.30
C LYS A 118 -7.24 -24.76 17.26
N ILE A 119 -7.58 -23.70 17.97
CA ILE A 119 -6.72 -23.10 18.98
C ILE A 119 -6.87 -23.87 20.29
N SER A 120 -5.73 -24.27 20.87
CA SER A 120 -5.67 -24.86 22.20
C SER A 120 -4.90 -23.93 23.12
N SER A 121 -5.49 -23.59 24.27
CA SER A 121 -4.86 -22.75 25.30
C SER A 121 -3.55 -23.35 25.83
N GLU A 122 -3.42 -24.68 25.82
CA GLU A 122 -2.22 -25.43 26.19
C GLU A 122 -0.99 -25.12 25.34
N MET A 123 -1.19 -24.68 24.09
CA MET A 123 -0.08 -24.30 23.20
C MET A 123 0.43 -22.87 23.46
N ILE A 124 -0.29 -22.07 24.27
CA ILE A 124 0.17 -20.76 24.70
C ILE A 124 1.07 -20.94 25.92
N LYS A 125 2.36 -20.60 25.77
CA LYS A 125 3.33 -20.65 26.87
C LYS A 125 3.05 -19.54 27.88
N VAL A 126 2.20 -19.82 28.87
CA VAL A 126 1.93 -18.93 30.00
C VAL A 126 2.62 -19.42 31.28
N PRO A 127 3.09 -18.51 32.17
CA PRO A 127 3.58 -18.87 33.49
C PRO A 127 2.49 -19.53 34.34
N TRP A 128 2.88 -20.42 35.25
CA TRP A 128 1.96 -21.20 36.11
C TRP A 128 1.00 -20.36 36.98
N ARG A 129 1.24 -19.05 37.16
CA ARG A 129 0.40 -18.10 37.90
C ARG A 129 -0.60 -17.34 37.03
N VAL A 130 -0.72 -17.67 35.75
CA VAL A 130 -1.63 -17.02 34.81
C VAL A 130 -2.55 -18.06 34.20
N SER A 131 -3.85 -17.79 34.24
CA SER A 131 -4.89 -18.65 33.65
C SER A 131 -5.40 -18.00 32.37
N VAL A 132 -5.49 -18.79 31.29
CA VAL A 132 -6.15 -18.37 30.05
C VAL A 132 -7.64 -18.65 30.20
N LEU A 133 -8.46 -17.60 30.24
CA LEU A 133 -9.91 -17.72 30.39
C LEU A 133 -10.59 -18.02 29.05
N GLU A 134 -10.20 -17.28 28.02
CA GLU A 134 -10.86 -17.29 26.71
C GLU A 134 -9.85 -16.92 25.63
N ILE A 135 -10.02 -17.50 24.43
CA ILE A 135 -9.24 -17.15 23.25
C ILE A 135 -10.21 -17.00 22.07
N ASP A 136 -10.19 -15.81 21.46
CA ASP A 136 -10.98 -15.52 20.27
C ASP A 136 -10.06 -15.23 19.06
N PRO A 137 -10.29 -15.85 17.89
CA PRO A 137 -11.22 -16.95 17.62
C PRO A 137 -10.72 -18.32 18.10
N ALA A 138 -11.64 -19.20 18.51
CA ALA A 138 -11.31 -20.58 18.93
C ALA A 138 -10.85 -21.49 17.76
N TYR A 139 -11.21 -21.12 16.53
CA TYR A 139 -10.73 -21.78 15.32
C TYR A 139 -10.62 -20.76 14.20
N PHE A 140 -9.69 -20.99 13.28
CA PHE A 140 -9.58 -20.19 12.08
C PHE A 140 -9.17 -21.05 10.89
N ARG A 141 -9.49 -20.56 9.70
CA ARG A 141 -9.19 -21.23 8.44
C ARG A 141 -8.07 -20.51 7.73
N ILE A 142 -7.04 -21.27 7.36
CA ILE A 142 -6.00 -20.82 6.44
C ILE A 142 -6.07 -21.63 5.15
N THR A 143 -5.46 -21.11 4.09
CA THR A 143 -5.29 -21.85 2.84
C THR A 143 -3.80 -22.03 2.60
N ILE A 144 -3.37 -23.28 2.49
CA ILE A 144 -2.00 -23.61 2.10
C ILE A 144 -1.99 -23.77 0.59
N GLU A 145 -1.15 -23.00 -0.09
CA GLU A 145 -0.98 -23.09 -1.54
C GLU A 145 0.43 -23.53 -1.88
N LYS A 146 0.58 -24.07 -3.10
CA LYS A 146 1.89 -24.28 -3.69
C LYS A 146 2.53 -22.92 -3.97
N ARG A 147 3.78 -22.76 -3.53
CA ARG A 147 4.69 -21.71 -3.98
C ARG A 147 5.21 -22.12 -5.35
N ILE A 148 4.95 -21.30 -6.35
CA ILE A 148 5.44 -21.52 -7.71
C ILE A 148 6.30 -20.35 -8.14
N GLU A 149 7.06 -20.56 -9.22
CA GLU A 149 7.78 -19.50 -9.91
C GLU A 149 7.13 -19.24 -11.28
N LYS A 150 7.08 -17.97 -11.68
CA LYS A 150 6.53 -17.57 -12.98
C LYS A 150 7.38 -16.45 -13.59
N ILE A 151 7.76 -16.60 -14.85
CA ILE A 151 8.44 -15.55 -15.61
C ILE A 151 7.39 -14.74 -16.35
N VAL A 152 7.43 -13.42 -16.17
CA VAL A 152 6.45 -12.48 -16.76
C VAL A 152 7.16 -11.25 -17.32
N PRO A 153 6.61 -10.60 -18.37
CA PRO A 153 7.16 -9.37 -18.91
C PRO A 153 7.05 -8.20 -17.94
N ILE A 154 8.01 -7.29 -18.01
CA ILE A 154 8.01 -6.00 -17.31
C ILE A 154 7.45 -4.93 -18.24
N VAL A 155 6.48 -4.17 -17.75
CA VAL A 155 5.84 -3.05 -18.45
C VAL A 155 6.09 -1.78 -17.66
N ALA A 156 6.67 -0.75 -18.29
CA ALA A 156 6.83 0.53 -17.62
C ALA A 156 5.47 1.21 -17.43
N ASP A 157 5.22 1.71 -16.22
CA ASP A 157 4.04 2.53 -15.93
C ASP A 157 4.42 4.00 -16.13
N LEU A 158 3.82 4.67 -17.12
CA LEU A 158 4.15 6.05 -17.48
C LEU A 158 3.07 6.99 -16.98
N ASN A 159 3.45 8.14 -16.41
CA ASN A 159 2.52 9.19 -16.01
C ASN A 159 2.84 10.53 -16.69
N LYS A 160 1.76 11.29 -16.96
CA LYS A 160 1.75 12.54 -17.74
C LYS A 160 2.11 12.32 -19.22
N ASP A 161 2.17 13.42 -19.97
CA ASP A 161 2.50 13.44 -21.39
C ASP A 161 3.84 14.14 -21.64
N PRO A 162 4.58 13.74 -22.70
CA PRO A 162 5.73 14.50 -23.18
C PRO A 162 5.39 15.96 -23.50
N ALA A 163 6.42 16.78 -23.72
CA ALA A 163 6.21 18.16 -24.12
C ALA A 163 5.35 18.26 -25.40
N PRO A 164 4.53 19.31 -25.56
CA PRO A 164 3.75 19.50 -26.78
C PRO A 164 4.61 19.43 -28.05
N GLY A 165 4.16 18.65 -29.02
CA GLY A 165 4.90 18.40 -30.27
C GLY A 165 5.92 17.26 -30.20
N TYR A 166 5.99 16.54 -29.08
CA TYR A 166 6.77 15.31 -28.93
C TYR A 166 5.86 14.11 -28.70
N ILE A 167 6.37 12.92 -29.01
CA ILE A 167 5.71 11.64 -28.79
C ILE A 167 6.69 10.61 -28.23
N ILE A 168 6.18 9.69 -27.44
CA ILE A 168 6.94 8.51 -27.02
C ILE A 168 6.93 7.52 -28.18
N SER A 169 8.10 7.29 -28.77
CA SER A 169 8.26 6.40 -29.91
C SER A 169 8.49 4.95 -29.49
N ARG A 170 9.15 4.74 -28.34
CA ARG A 170 9.44 3.41 -27.79
C ARG A 170 9.67 3.50 -26.29
N VAL A 171 9.27 2.44 -25.59
CA VAL A 171 9.57 2.23 -24.17
C VAL A 171 10.18 0.84 -24.05
N ALA A 172 11.32 0.73 -23.37
CA ALA A 172 12.01 -0.53 -23.17
C ALA A 172 12.46 -0.68 -21.72
N ALA A 173 12.29 -1.87 -21.17
CA ALA A 173 12.76 -2.24 -19.83
C ALA A 173 13.94 -3.22 -19.95
N ALA A 174 14.97 -3.00 -19.15
CA ALA A 174 16.14 -3.87 -19.03
C ALA A 174 16.34 -4.24 -17.55
N PRO A 175 16.11 -5.52 -17.16
CA PRO A 175 15.63 -6.63 -18.00
C PRO A 175 14.18 -6.45 -18.49
N SER A 176 13.80 -7.16 -19.57
CA SER A 176 12.44 -7.12 -20.14
C SER A 176 11.47 -8.11 -19.49
N MET A 177 12.00 -9.07 -18.73
CA MET A 177 11.23 -10.08 -18.00
C MET A 177 11.75 -10.18 -16.56
N VAL A 178 10.85 -10.55 -15.65
CA VAL A 178 11.18 -10.83 -14.26
C VAL A 178 10.65 -12.20 -13.86
N ARG A 179 11.41 -12.90 -13.03
CA ARG A 179 10.95 -14.13 -12.37
C ARG A 179 10.31 -13.77 -11.04
N LEU A 180 9.06 -14.16 -10.85
CA LEU A 180 8.32 -14.00 -9.61
C LEU A 180 8.18 -15.32 -8.88
N THR A 181 8.14 -15.27 -7.55
CA THR A 181 7.75 -16.39 -6.68
C THR A 181 6.59 -15.97 -5.79
N GLY A 182 5.67 -16.91 -5.52
CA GLY A 182 4.48 -16.64 -4.74
C GLY A 182 3.42 -17.74 -4.84
N PRO A 183 2.21 -17.50 -4.29
CA PRO A 183 1.13 -18.47 -4.35
C PRO A 183 0.63 -18.68 -5.78
N MET A 184 0.37 -19.94 -6.14
CA MET A 184 -0.16 -20.31 -7.45
C MET A 184 -1.38 -19.49 -7.86
N SER A 185 -2.39 -19.35 -6.98
CA SER A 185 -3.63 -18.63 -7.30
C SER A 185 -3.43 -17.13 -7.60
N VAL A 186 -2.33 -16.55 -7.11
CA VAL A 186 -1.96 -15.15 -7.33
C VAL A 186 -1.13 -15.04 -8.60
N LEU A 187 -0.06 -15.83 -8.73
CA LEU A 187 0.83 -15.78 -9.90
C LEU A 187 0.13 -16.17 -11.20
N ASP A 188 -0.84 -17.08 -11.17
CA ASP A 188 -1.62 -17.45 -12.36
C ASP A 188 -2.35 -16.24 -12.97
N LYS A 189 -2.80 -15.30 -12.13
CA LYS A 189 -3.51 -14.08 -12.55
C LYS A 189 -2.58 -12.96 -13.04
N ILE A 190 -1.27 -13.05 -12.77
CA ILE A 190 -0.30 -12.05 -13.19
C ILE A 190 0.15 -12.37 -14.62
N SER A 191 -0.21 -11.49 -15.56
CA SER A 191 0.26 -11.57 -16.95
C SER A 191 1.49 -10.70 -17.22
N ALA A 192 1.67 -9.62 -16.46
CA ALA A 192 2.79 -8.70 -16.54
C ALA A 192 3.00 -7.99 -15.19
N VAL A 193 4.20 -7.49 -14.94
CA VAL A 193 4.51 -6.65 -13.78
C VAL A 193 4.76 -5.23 -14.24
N ARG A 194 4.13 -4.27 -13.58
CA ARG A 194 4.37 -2.85 -13.83
C ARG A 194 5.51 -2.31 -12.97
N THR A 195 6.23 -1.33 -13.47
CA THR A 195 7.15 -0.53 -12.63
C THR A 195 6.38 0.43 -11.74
N THR A 196 7.06 1.06 -10.79
CA THR A 196 6.57 2.31 -10.19
C THR A 196 6.39 3.37 -11.29
N PRO A 197 5.44 4.31 -11.14
CA PRO A 197 5.19 5.34 -12.14
C PRO A 197 6.44 6.13 -12.53
N VAL A 198 6.64 6.32 -13.84
CA VAL A 198 7.77 7.05 -14.43
C VAL A 198 7.26 8.32 -15.09
N ASP A 199 7.67 9.47 -14.53
CA ASP A 199 7.26 10.79 -15.00
C ASP A 199 7.88 11.11 -16.35
N VAL A 200 7.02 11.23 -17.36
CA VAL A 200 7.39 11.64 -18.72
C VAL A 200 6.94 13.07 -19.04
N GLY A 201 6.44 13.79 -18.04
CA GLY A 201 5.95 15.15 -18.14
C GLY A 201 6.99 16.10 -18.73
N GLY A 202 6.67 16.69 -19.88
CA GLY A 202 7.50 17.72 -20.50
C GLY A 202 8.81 17.21 -21.11
N LEU A 203 8.99 15.89 -21.27
CA LEU A 203 10.16 15.35 -21.94
C LEU A 203 10.20 15.77 -23.41
N THR A 204 11.37 16.21 -23.85
CA THR A 204 11.72 16.50 -25.25
C THR A 204 12.77 15.55 -25.79
N GLU A 205 13.44 14.79 -24.92
CA GLU A 205 14.56 13.92 -25.24
C GLU A 205 14.39 12.53 -24.64
N THR A 206 15.19 11.59 -25.15
CA THR A 206 15.24 10.22 -24.63
C THR A 206 15.86 10.19 -23.26
N ILE A 207 15.25 9.46 -22.32
CA ILE A 207 15.78 9.29 -20.96
C ILE A 207 15.94 7.82 -20.61
N LYS A 208 16.85 7.56 -19.67
CA LYS A 208 17.01 6.27 -18.98
C LYS A 208 16.86 6.47 -17.49
N LYS A 209 16.03 5.66 -16.85
CA LYS A 209 15.76 5.76 -15.42
C LYS A 209 15.66 4.39 -14.77
N LYS A 210 16.36 4.21 -13.64
CA LYS A 210 16.19 3.03 -12.79
C LYS A 210 14.96 3.19 -11.92
N VAL A 211 14.03 2.24 -12.01
CA VAL A 211 12.74 2.25 -11.30
C VAL A 211 12.49 0.88 -10.67
N ALA A 212 11.75 0.86 -9.58
CA ALA A 212 11.41 -0.38 -8.90
C ALA A 212 10.19 -1.06 -9.55
N LEU A 213 10.07 -2.38 -9.38
CA LEU A 213 8.86 -3.10 -9.71
C LEU A 213 7.74 -2.81 -8.70
N ASN A 214 6.51 -2.61 -9.18
CA ASN A 214 5.35 -2.42 -8.34
C ASN A 214 4.72 -3.78 -7.99
N LEU A 215 5.14 -4.34 -6.85
CA LEU A 215 4.62 -5.61 -6.30
C LEU A 215 3.66 -5.40 -5.12
N ASN A 216 3.40 -4.15 -4.73
CA ASN A 216 2.76 -3.77 -3.47
C ASN A 216 1.33 -4.28 -3.27
N HIS A 217 0.68 -4.76 -4.34
CA HIS A 217 -0.67 -5.32 -4.26
C HIS A 217 -0.72 -6.75 -3.72
N ASN A 218 0.41 -7.46 -3.60
CA ASN A 218 0.42 -8.84 -3.13
C ASN A 218 1.61 -9.09 -2.17
N PRO A 219 1.39 -9.11 -0.84
CA PRO A 219 2.47 -9.27 0.15
C PRO A 219 3.18 -10.64 0.08
N HIS A 220 2.58 -11.60 -0.62
CA HIS A 220 3.11 -12.95 -0.79
C HIS A 220 3.86 -13.16 -2.13
N VAL A 221 3.97 -12.11 -2.96
CA VAL A 221 4.69 -12.16 -4.24
C VAL A 221 6.02 -11.45 -4.11
N GLN A 222 7.10 -12.09 -4.56
CA GLN A 222 8.45 -11.55 -4.53
C GLN A 222 9.11 -11.70 -5.90
N ALA A 223 9.93 -10.74 -6.29
CA ALA A 223 10.80 -10.88 -7.45
C ALA A 223 12.07 -11.65 -7.05
N ILE A 224 12.50 -12.57 -7.91
CA ILE A 224 13.77 -13.27 -7.79
C ILE A 224 14.82 -12.49 -8.61
N GLY A 225 15.86 -12.01 -7.95
CA GLY A 225 16.93 -11.20 -8.55
C GLY A 225 16.74 -9.70 -8.30
N ASP A 226 17.21 -8.87 -9.24
CA ASP A 226 17.15 -7.42 -9.10
C ASP A 226 15.71 -6.90 -9.21
N SER A 227 15.29 -6.14 -8.20
CA SER A 227 13.98 -5.47 -8.16
C SER A 227 13.98 -4.09 -8.83
N LEU A 228 15.17 -3.59 -9.19
CA LEU A 228 15.38 -2.35 -9.93
C LEU A 228 15.60 -2.67 -11.41
N VAL A 229 14.84 -1.98 -12.25
CA VAL A 229 14.84 -2.16 -13.70
C VAL A 229 15.18 -0.83 -14.34
N GLU A 230 16.06 -0.84 -15.34
CA GLU A 230 16.33 0.36 -16.15
C GLU A 230 15.27 0.48 -17.24
N VAL A 231 14.53 1.59 -17.23
CA VAL A 231 13.54 1.93 -18.25
C VAL A 231 14.12 3.00 -19.16
N GLU A 232 14.21 2.69 -20.44
CA GLU A 232 14.56 3.60 -21.52
C GLU A 232 13.28 4.08 -22.22
N ILE A 233 13.10 5.40 -22.28
CA ILE A 233 11.93 6.06 -22.87
C ILE A 233 12.42 6.91 -24.02
N VAL A 234 12.16 6.46 -25.24
CA VAL A 234 12.62 7.11 -26.47
C VAL A 234 11.58 8.12 -26.94
N VAL A 235 11.89 9.40 -26.76
CA VAL A 235 11.03 10.52 -27.17
C VAL A 235 11.52 11.07 -28.51
N LYS A 236 10.59 11.37 -29.42
CA LYS A 236 10.86 11.96 -30.73
C LYS A 236 9.88 13.10 -31.02
N GLU A 237 10.26 14.01 -31.91
CA GLU A 237 9.33 15.01 -32.43
C GLU A 237 8.17 14.35 -33.17
N LYS A 238 6.96 14.89 -32.99
CA LYS A 238 5.77 14.47 -33.69
C LYS A 238 5.82 14.98 -35.13
N ILE A 239 5.99 14.07 -36.08
CA ILE A 239 5.90 14.40 -37.51
C ILE A 239 4.43 14.50 -37.91
N VAL A 240 4.06 15.60 -38.56
CA VAL A 240 2.73 15.82 -39.11
C VAL A 240 2.83 16.37 -40.52
N GLU A 241 1.73 16.31 -41.26
CA GLU A 241 1.56 16.96 -42.54
C GLU A 241 0.59 18.13 -42.37
N LYS A 242 0.90 19.27 -43.00
CA LYS A 242 0.07 20.46 -42.93
C LYS A 242 0.06 21.20 -44.26
N TRP A 243 -1.14 21.55 -44.73
CA TRP A 243 -1.34 22.49 -45.82
C TRP A 243 -1.04 23.91 -45.35
N LEU A 244 -0.22 24.61 -46.13
CA LEU A 244 0.15 25.99 -45.91
C LEU A 244 -0.15 26.77 -47.18
N ASP A 245 -0.84 27.90 -47.03
CA ASP A 245 -1.16 28.79 -48.12
C ASP A 245 -0.14 29.95 -48.12
N VAL A 246 0.72 29.99 -49.13
CA VAL A 246 1.89 30.86 -49.19
C VAL A 246 1.80 31.81 -50.38
N ALA A 247 2.04 33.10 -50.14
CA ALA A 247 2.11 34.10 -51.20
C ALA A 247 3.38 33.94 -52.04
N ILE A 248 3.25 34.15 -53.35
CA ILE A 248 4.34 33.96 -54.31
C ILE A 248 4.98 35.31 -54.59
N GLN A 249 6.30 35.37 -54.50
CA GLN A 249 7.06 36.57 -54.84
C GLN A 249 7.77 36.41 -56.18
N ALA A 250 8.04 37.49 -56.91
CA ALA A 250 8.96 37.42 -58.04
C ALA A 250 10.39 37.79 -57.61
N THR A 251 11.38 37.21 -58.27
CA THR A 251 12.79 37.61 -58.14
C THR A 251 13.41 37.93 -59.51
N GLY A 252 14.43 38.78 -59.55
CA GLY A 252 15.26 39.00 -60.72
C GLY A 252 14.68 39.87 -61.86
N GLY A 253 13.55 40.56 -61.65
CA GLY A 253 12.93 41.43 -62.67
C GLY A 253 13.01 42.93 -62.34
N ASN A 254 13.14 43.79 -63.37
CA ASN A 254 13.13 45.25 -63.25
C ASN A 254 11.79 45.89 -63.66
N TYR A 255 10.81 45.07 -64.02
CA TYR A 255 9.51 45.48 -64.54
C TYR A 255 8.41 45.20 -63.52
N ARG A 256 7.30 45.94 -63.59
CA ARG A 256 6.09 45.63 -62.82
C ARG A 256 5.53 44.28 -63.29
N TYR A 257 5.00 43.50 -62.35
CA TYR A 257 4.48 42.17 -62.65
C TYR A 257 3.18 41.87 -61.89
N VAL A 258 2.41 40.93 -62.42
CA VAL A 258 1.27 40.30 -61.74
C VAL A 258 1.40 38.78 -61.91
N ILE A 259 1.29 38.04 -60.81
CA ILE A 259 1.27 36.58 -60.78
C ILE A 259 -0.18 36.14 -60.57
N THR A 260 -0.67 35.18 -61.35
CA THR A 260 -2.01 34.63 -61.22
C THR A 260 -1.98 33.10 -61.24
N PRO A 261 -2.49 32.41 -60.20
CA PRO A 261 -2.88 32.97 -58.89
C PRO A 261 -1.65 33.52 -58.11
N ASP A 262 -1.88 34.43 -57.17
CA ASP A 262 -0.83 35.07 -56.36
C ASP A 262 -0.40 34.24 -55.14
N ARG A 263 -1.06 33.10 -54.91
CA ARG A 263 -0.80 32.17 -53.81
C ARG A 263 -0.69 30.73 -54.29
N ILE A 264 0.03 29.93 -53.51
CA ILE A 264 0.19 28.48 -53.68
C ILE A 264 -0.16 27.77 -52.38
N GLU A 265 -0.91 26.68 -52.48
CA GLU A 265 -1.13 25.76 -51.38
C GLU A 265 -0.06 24.66 -51.43
N ILE A 266 0.69 24.49 -50.35
CA ILE A 266 1.75 23.49 -50.24
C ILE A 266 1.51 22.58 -49.05
N LEU A 267 1.60 21.26 -49.27
CA LEU A 267 1.58 20.26 -48.23
C LEU A 267 3.00 19.97 -47.78
N ILE A 268 3.30 20.29 -46.53
CA ILE A 268 4.62 20.06 -45.94
C ILE A 268 4.52 19.02 -44.84
N ARG A 269 5.43 18.06 -44.87
CA ARG A 269 5.67 17.08 -43.80
C ARG A 269 6.86 17.50 -42.95
N GLY A 270 6.71 17.49 -41.63
CA GLY A 270 7.81 17.83 -40.73
C GLY A 270 7.40 17.85 -39.24
N PRO A 271 8.31 18.24 -38.34
CA PRO A 271 8.03 18.36 -36.92
C PRO A 271 6.89 19.35 -36.63
N LEU A 272 5.95 18.97 -35.76
CA LEU A 272 4.79 19.78 -35.43
C LEU A 272 5.17 21.19 -34.98
N ASN A 273 6.18 21.32 -34.11
CA ASN A 273 6.60 22.60 -33.57
C ASN A 273 7.25 23.48 -34.66
N THR A 274 7.99 22.87 -35.59
CA THR A 274 8.54 23.56 -36.77
C THR A 274 7.43 24.05 -37.69
N LEU A 275 6.47 23.21 -38.06
CA LEU A 275 5.37 23.62 -38.96
C LEU A 275 4.42 24.65 -38.32
N LYS A 276 4.24 24.60 -36.99
CA LYS A 276 3.48 25.64 -36.27
C LYS A 276 4.17 27.01 -36.37
N LYS A 277 5.49 27.07 -36.15
CA LYS A 277 6.27 28.32 -36.28
C LYS A 277 6.27 28.84 -37.72
N LEU A 278 6.48 27.96 -38.70
CA LEU A 278 6.48 28.35 -40.12
C LEU A 278 5.16 28.95 -40.58
N ALA A 279 4.04 28.43 -40.08
CA ALA A 279 2.72 28.99 -40.37
C ALA A 279 2.48 30.37 -39.75
N GLN A 280 3.23 30.75 -38.72
CA GLN A 280 3.13 32.06 -38.05
C GLN A 280 4.09 33.09 -38.66
N ASP A 281 5.30 32.65 -39.05
CA ASP A 281 6.39 33.54 -39.44
C ASP A 281 6.54 33.72 -40.97
N ASN A 282 5.64 33.15 -41.78
CA ASN A 282 5.76 33.08 -43.24
C ASN A 282 7.15 32.59 -43.72
N GLY A 283 7.76 31.66 -42.98
CA GLY A 283 9.16 31.27 -43.17
C GLY A 283 9.46 30.44 -44.42
N ILE A 284 8.53 30.31 -45.36
CA ILE A 284 8.69 29.50 -46.58
C ILE A 284 8.85 30.44 -47.76
N GLN A 285 10.00 30.34 -48.42
CA GLN A 285 10.30 31.14 -49.59
C GLN A 285 9.75 30.45 -50.83
N VAL A 286 8.74 31.07 -51.44
CA VAL A 286 8.18 30.68 -52.74
C VAL A 286 8.36 31.85 -53.70
N TYR A 287 9.05 31.60 -54.81
CA TYR A 287 9.23 32.64 -55.81
C TYR A 287 9.23 32.15 -57.25
N VAL A 288 8.94 33.08 -58.18
CA VAL A 288 9.10 32.88 -59.62
C VAL A 288 10.28 33.72 -60.12
N ASP A 289 11.19 33.11 -60.87
CA ASP A 289 12.31 33.81 -61.47
C ASP A 289 11.88 34.54 -62.76
N LEU A 290 12.06 35.86 -62.78
CA LEU A 290 11.76 36.74 -63.91
C LEU A 290 13.02 37.29 -64.59
N LYS A 291 14.21 36.78 -64.23
CA LYS A 291 15.47 37.25 -64.80
C LYS A 291 15.48 37.13 -66.32
N GLY A 292 15.73 38.26 -66.98
CA GLY A 292 15.84 38.35 -68.43
C GLY A 292 14.51 38.37 -69.20
N LEU A 293 13.35 38.43 -68.51
CA LEU A 293 12.06 38.50 -69.19
C LEU A 293 11.71 39.94 -69.60
N LYS A 294 11.31 40.09 -70.87
CA LYS A 294 10.73 41.32 -71.42
C LYS A 294 9.22 41.39 -71.10
N PRO A 295 8.59 42.57 -71.21
CA PRO A 295 7.14 42.70 -71.10
C PRO A 295 6.39 41.67 -71.95
N GLY A 296 5.38 41.02 -71.37
CA GLY A 296 4.68 39.88 -71.96
C GLY A 296 4.03 38.96 -70.94
N THR A 297 3.34 37.92 -71.40
CA THR A 297 2.67 36.91 -70.56
C THR A 297 3.42 35.58 -70.64
N TYR A 298 3.77 35.02 -69.49
CA TYR A 298 4.55 33.79 -69.39
C TYR A 298 3.90 32.80 -68.43
N VAL A 299 3.99 31.51 -68.74
CA VAL A 299 3.67 30.44 -67.81
C VAL A 299 4.96 29.99 -67.12
N ARG A 300 4.96 30.02 -65.78
CA ARG A 300 6.13 29.70 -64.95
C ARG A 300 5.76 28.76 -63.81
N ARG A 301 6.73 27.98 -63.36
CA ARG A 301 6.65 27.19 -62.13
C ARG A 301 7.26 27.98 -60.98
N ALA A 302 6.65 27.89 -59.81
CA ALA A 302 7.24 28.45 -58.61
C ALA A 302 8.42 27.58 -58.12
N VAL A 303 9.48 28.22 -57.67
CA VAL A 303 10.58 27.61 -56.93
C VAL A 303 10.21 27.67 -55.45
N ILE A 304 10.06 26.50 -54.84
CA ILE A 304 9.75 26.35 -53.42
C ILE A 304 11.04 25.93 -52.72
N LYS A 305 11.45 26.66 -51.67
CA LYS A 305 12.58 26.27 -50.81
C LYS A 305 12.04 25.83 -49.44
N PRO A 306 11.85 24.52 -49.21
CA PRO A 306 11.45 24.02 -47.92
C PRO A 306 12.53 24.28 -46.86
N PRO A 307 12.16 24.61 -45.62
CA PRO A 307 13.11 24.77 -44.52
C PRO A 307 13.71 23.43 -44.07
N LEU A 308 14.79 23.50 -43.29
CA LEU A 308 15.47 22.33 -42.73
C LEU A 308 14.51 21.42 -41.95
N ASN A 309 14.75 20.11 -42.01
CA ASN A 309 13.94 19.07 -41.36
C ASN A 309 12.47 19.02 -41.84
N THR A 310 12.19 19.51 -43.04
CA THR A 310 10.87 19.39 -43.67
C THR A 310 10.95 18.76 -45.06
N THR A 311 9.83 18.25 -45.55
CA THR A 311 9.72 17.67 -46.87
C THR A 311 8.47 18.23 -47.55
N LEU A 312 8.63 18.75 -48.76
CA LEU A 312 7.49 19.11 -49.62
C LEU A 312 6.86 17.82 -50.14
N VAL A 313 5.58 17.62 -49.83
CA VAL A 313 4.82 16.45 -50.28
C VAL A 313 4.07 16.78 -51.57
N GLU A 314 3.37 17.92 -51.58
CA GLU A 314 2.51 18.33 -52.70
C GLU A 314 2.46 19.87 -52.78
N ALA A 315 2.19 20.39 -53.99
CA ALA A 315 2.02 21.83 -54.23
C ALA A 315 0.97 22.08 -55.32
N LYS A 316 0.02 23.00 -55.05
CA LYS A 316 -1.07 23.36 -55.96
C LYS A 316 -1.31 24.86 -56.00
N PRO A 317 -1.49 25.47 -57.19
CA PRO A 317 -1.33 24.86 -58.52
C PRO A 317 0.16 24.67 -58.88
N GLU A 318 0.45 23.83 -59.88
CA GLU A 318 1.82 23.57 -60.32
C GLU A 318 2.41 24.68 -61.21
N VAL A 319 1.55 25.47 -61.85
CA VAL A 319 1.93 26.51 -62.82
C VAL A 319 1.19 27.82 -62.54
N PHE A 320 1.88 28.92 -62.83
CA PHE A 320 1.42 30.29 -62.60
C PHE A 320 1.57 31.10 -63.87
N THR A 321 0.59 31.96 -64.15
CA THR A 321 0.68 32.94 -65.23
C THR A 321 1.29 34.21 -64.68
N VAL A 322 2.44 34.62 -65.21
CA VAL A 322 3.09 35.88 -64.87
C VAL A 322 2.98 36.84 -66.04
N LYS A 323 2.32 37.98 -65.79
CA LYS A 323 2.26 39.09 -66.73
C LYS A 323 3.27 40.15 -66.31
N VAL A 324 4.22 40.46 -67.18
CA VAL A 324 5.26 41.48 -67.01
C VAL A 324 4.85 42.70 -67.84
N PHE A 325 4.81 43.88 -67.22
CA PHE A 325 4.39 45.13 -67.84
C PHE A 325 5.58 45.95 -68.31
N GLU A 326 5.37 46.76 -69.33
CA GLU A 326 6.35 47.74 -69.77
C GLU A 326 6.52 48.84 -68.69
N SER A 327 7.74 49.32 -68.49
CA SER A 327 8.01 50.42 -67.56
C SER A 327 7.45 51.70 -68.19
N GLY A 328 6.30 52.15 -67.70
CA GLY A 328 5.76 53.49 -67.98
C GLY A 328 6.45 54.57 -67.18
#